data_AF-A0A6P8WBA6-F1
#
_entry.id   AF-A0A6P8WBA6-F1
#
_cell.length_a   1.000
_cell.length_b   1.000
_cell.length_c   1.000
_cell.angle_alpha   90.00
_cell.angle_beta   90.00
_cell.angle_gamma   90.00
#
_symmetry.space_group_name_H-M   'P 1'
#
loop_
_entity.id
_entity.type
_entity.pdbx_description
1 polymer ?
#
loop_
_entity_poly.entity_id
_entity_poly.type
_entity_poly.pdbx_seq_one_letter_code
_entity_poly.pdbx_strand_id
1 'polypeptide(L)'
;MDPRFVHVMRSGHELVDKKHQLFKGRTSMFTDELKNGNISLKLSNVQLSDRGKYRCFIPALGRQAFVQLFFASGSSSPPVISLSGLDGQSGGVVLQCESAGWYPEPEVLWLDAEGKLLSAGPPETVRGPDDLYTVSSRVTVEKRPSNSFTCRVQHHNTTHTTQTHFHVPGQLMKPDAVQMEALKGNVGKKRKKKNQSEQQLLEEQRRRKDAEKEVQTLEEQLQNKKKEVESKQSELQDLHAEKQRSEKELQSLKGDLWNKNRELGRIQRSLNSVSRYDQTSEREEEQKKKAEAEQEVDTLEKELESRQKESDTNITECEVKEAEVQQLQEEVQRMETSLQTLMESINTELERSRAAEASSSSSSRFKQKRSSRNESQEDQKRREEAETEVSILKEKLQNESRKVERLQADLQRGGEETRRREEEMKKEVERLQADLQRGGEEKRRREEELKEELKEIKEETERKLADLWQIEEKLKETQSLLEIQRTENIRVKTEFEKKLQEEKRGREEERKLRKK
;
A
#
# COMPACT_ATOMS: atom_id res chain seq x y z
N MET A 1 17.96 4.29 4.61
CA MET A 1 16.87 4.90 5.40
C MET A 1 17.20 6.35 5.63
N ASP A 2 16.44 7.25 5.02
CA ASP A 2 16.55 8.70 5.23
C ASP A 2 15.12 9.27 5.32
N PRO A 3 14.74 10.02 6.38
CA PRO A 3 15.49 10.32 7.60
C PRO A 3 15.87 9.10 8.44
N ARG A 4 17.04 9.09 9.08
CA ARG A 4 17.50 7.93 9.90
C ARG A 4 16.80 7.76 11.25
N PHE A 5 15.88 8.65 11.62
CA PHE A 5 15.29 8.65 12.96
C PHE A 5 14.00 7.85 13.02
N VAL A 6 13.92 6.96 14.01
CA VAL A 6 12.72 6.18 14.33
C VAL A 6 11.71 7.04 15.10
N HIS A 7 12.21 7.79 16.08
CA HIS A 7 11.44 8.75 16.87
C HIS A 7 12.36 9.88 17.33
N VAL A 8 11.84 11.11 17.38
CA VAL A 8 12.57 12.29 17.86
C VAL A 8 11.63 13.13 18.71
N MET A 9 12.06 13.45 19.93
CA MET A 9 11.36 14.38 20.82
C MET A 9 12.28 15.54 21.18
N ARG A 10 11.77 16.76 21.08
CA ARG A 10 12.47 18.00 21.46
C ARG A 10 11.51 18.92 22.20
N SER A 11 11.93 19.44 23.34
CA SER A 11 11.14 20.38 24.15
C SER A 11 9.74 19.86 24.51
N GLY A 12 9.60 18.55 24.75
CA GLY A 12 8.31 17.92 25.07
C GLY A 12 7.41 17.63 23.85
N HIS A 13 7.83 17.97 22.64
CA HIS A 13 7.08 17.73 21.42
C HIS A 13 7.76 16.71 20.51
N GLU A 14 6.97 15.83 19.90
CA GLU A 14 7.44 14.90 18.87
C GLU A 14 7.66 15.63 17.53
N LEU A 15 8.82 15.43 16.92
CA LEU A 15 9.16 16.02 15.62
C LEU A 15 8.84 15.03 14.50
N VAL A 16 7.57 15.01 14.09
CA VAL A 16 7.05 14.04 13.10
C VAL A 16 7.78 14.11 11.76
N ASP A 17 8.18 15.31 11.31
CA ASP A 17 8.87 15.52 10.02
C ASP A 17 10.28 14.95 9.98
N LYS A 18 10.89 14.72 11.14
CA LYS A 18 12.23 14.14 11.25
C LYS A 18 12.21 12.61 11.32
N LYS A 19 11.03 11.98 11.39
CA LYS A 19 10.89 10.52 11.44
C LYS A 19 10.91 9.92 10.05
N HIS A 20 11.54 8.75 9.93
CA HIS A 20 11.42 7.92 8.75
C HIS A 20 9.96 7.51 8.54
N GLN A 21 9.53 7.45 7.27
CA GLN A 21 8.14 7.17 6.91
C GLN A 21 7.62 5.85 7.52
N LEU A 22 8.45 4.80 7.53
CA LEU A 22 8.11 3.47 8.09
C LEU A 22 7.74 3.47 9.58
N PHE A 23 8.13 4.50 10.34
CA PHE A 23 7.89 4.62 11.79
C PHE A 23 6.88 5.71 12.16
N LYS A 24 6.39 6.49 11.18
CA LYS A 24 5.34 7.49 11.40
C LYS A 24 4.06 6.79 11.89
N GLY A 25 3.39 7.38 12.89
CA GLY A 25 2.20 6.81 13.52
C GLY A 25 2.40 5.52 14.35
N ARG A 26 3.57 4.89 14.30
CA ARG A 26 3.83 3.60 14.97
C ARG A 26 4.62 3.71 16.25
N THR A 27 5.33 4.80 16.49
CA THR A 27 6.16 4.99 17.67
C THR A 27 5.55 5.96 18.66
N SER A 28 5.63 5.68 19.96
CA SER A 28 5.31 6.63 21.03
C SER A 28 6.24 6.46 22.22
N MET A 29 6.38 7.50 23.05
CA MET A 29 7.08 7.42 24.33
C MET A 29 6.11 7.51 25.50
N PHE A 30 6.51 6.98 26.65
CA PHE A 30 5.77 7.06 27.90
C PHE A 30 6.00 8.42 28.55
N THR A 31 5.35 9.47 28.02
CA THR A 31 5.56 10.87 28.44
C THR A 31 5.39 11.07 29.94
N ASP A 32 4.43 10.37 30.56
CA ASP A 32 4.13 10.48 31.98
C ASP A 32 5.22 9.89 32.89
N GLU A 33 6.04 8.97 32.35
CA GLU A 33 7.13 8.30 33.06
C GLU A 33 8.50 8.92 32.76
N LEU A 34 8.58 9.92 31.88
CA LEU A 34 9.82 10.66 31.63
C LEU A 34 10.37 11.29 32.92
N LYS A 35 9.50 11.79 33.80
CA LYS A 35 9.86 12.34 35.12
C LYS A 35 10.48 11.29 36.06
N ASN A 36 10.18 10.02 35.84
CA ASN A 36 10.73 8.87 36.55
C ASN A 36 11.98 8.30 35.86
N GLY A 37 12.42 8.92 34.75
CA GLY A 37 13.59 8.50 33.98
C GLY A 37 13.30 7.40 32.95
N ASN A 38 12.04 7.00 32.74
CA ASN A 38 11.71 6.03 31.70
C ASN A 38 11.62 6.73 30.33
N ILE A 39 12.61 6.47 29.49
CA ILE A 39 12.71 6.97 28.11
C ILE A 39 12.44 5.87 27.07
N SER A 40 11.74 4.80 27.47
CA SER A 40 11.44 3.68 26.59
C SER A 40 10.54 4.12 25.44
N LEU A 41 10.81 3.55 24.26
CA LEU A 41 10.01 3.74 23.06
C LEU A 41 9.08 2.54 22.87
N LYS A 42 7.79 2.81 22.71
CA LYS A 42 6.80 1.83 22.26
C LYS A 42 6.73 1.87 20.74
N LEU A 43 6.96 0.73 20.10
CA LEU A 43 6.71 0.53 18.67
C LEU A 43 5.47 -0.36 18.51
N SER A 44 4.47 0.14 17.78
CA SER A 44 3.18 -0.51 17.57
C SER A 44 3.10 -1.13 16.18
N ASN A 45 2.29 -2.19 16.05
CA ASN A 45 2.14 -2.97 14.82
C ASN A 45 3.50 -3.44 14.27
N VAL A 46 4.32 -4.08 15.11
CA VAL A 46 5.69 -4.48 14.77
C VAL A 46 5.69 -5.39 13.54
N GLN A 47 6.58 -5.11 12.60
CA GLN A 47 6.78 -5.85 11.36
C GLN A 47 8.16 -6.50 11.37
N LEU A 48 8.33 -7.50 10.52
CA LEU A 48 9.60 -8.21 10.38
C LEU A 48 10.75 -7.28 9.98
N SER A 49 10.47 -6.26 9.17
CA SER A 49 11.40 -5.22 8.72
C SER A 49 11.91 -4.33 9.86
N ASP A 50 11.22 -4.28 11.00
CA ASP A 50 11.67 -3.48 12.15
C ASP A 50 12.80 -4.18 12.94
N ARG A 51 13.10 -5.45 12.65
CA ARG A 51 14.17 -6.19 13.35
C ARG A 51 15.50 -5.44 13.21
N GLY A 52 16.25 -5.32 14.30
CA GLY A 52 17.57 -4.68 14.23
C GLY A 52 18.03 -4.01 15.50
N LYS A 53 19.20 -3.40 15.41
CA LYS A 53 19.85 -2.68 16.50
C LYS A 53 19.45 -1.21 16.45
N TYR A 54 18.77 -0.74 17.47
CA TYR A 54 18.33 0.64 17.64
C TYR A 54 19.32 1.40 18.54
N ARG A 55 19.52 2.69 18.25
CA ARG A 55 20.31 3.59 19.09
C ARG A 55 19.40 4.60 19.77
N CYS A 56 19.37 4.60 21.09
CA CYS A 56 18.82 5.68 21.90
C CYS A 56 19.94 6.70 22.16
N PHE A 57 19.66 8.00 22.00
CA PHE A 57 20.63 9.06 22.22
C PHE A 57 19.99 10.29 22.86
N ILE A 58 20.61 10.79 23.93
CA ILE A 58 20.16 11.96 24.69
C ILE A 58 21.28 13.01 24.64
N PRO A 59 21.21 13.98 23.71
CA PRO A 59 22.28 14.96 23.52
C PRO A 59 22.61 15.76 24.78
N ALA A 60 21.59 16.19 25.53
CA ALA A 60 21.75 17.01 26.73
C ALA A 60 22.54 16.31 27.86
N LEU A 61 22.56 14.97 27.87
CA LEU A 61 23.29 14.18 28.86
C LEU A 61 24.55 13.52 28.28
N GLY A 62 24.81 13.67 26.97
CA GLY A 62 25.88 12.96 26.27
C GLY A 62 25.76 11.43 26.35
N ARG A 63 24.56 10.89 26.61
CA ARG A 63 24.34 9.45 26.83
C ARG A 63 23.76 8.78 25.60
N GLN A 64 24.22 7.56 25.32
CA GLN A 64 23.64 6.68 24.32
C GLN A 64 23.50 5.26 24.85
N ALA A 65 22.50 4.55 24.34
CA ALA A 65 22.29 3.13 24.60
C ALA A 65 21.91 2.43 23.28
N PHE A 66 22.18 1.13 23.21
CA PHE A 66 21.79 0.31 22.07
C PHE A 66 20.83 -0.78 22.53
N VAL A 67 19.76 -0.98 21.76
CA VAL A 67 18.72 -1.98 22.03
C VAL A 67 18.59 -2.86 20.80
N GLN A 68 18.66 -4.18 20.98
CA GLN A 68 18.41 -5.14 19.91
C GLN A 68 16.94 -5.53 19.93
N LEU A 69 16.21 -5.22 18.86
CA LEU A 69 14.83 -5.68 18.68
C LEU A 69 14.84 -7.02 17.94
N PHE A 70 14.29 -8.04 18.59
CA PHE A 70 14.01 -9.34 18.00
C PHE A 70 12.55 -9.39 17.57
N PHE A 71 12.30 -9.97 16.40
CA PHE A 71 10.95 -10.21 15.89
C PHE A 71 10.61 -11.68 16.05
N ALA A 72 9.41 -11.97 16.56
CA ALA A 72 8.83 -13.30 16.58
C ALA A 72 7.43 -13.22 15.96
N SER A 73 7.14 -14.12 15.01
CA SER A 73 5.82 -14.15 14.35
C SER A 73 4.75 -14.64 15.31
N GLY A 74 3.66 -13.87 15.44
CA GLY A 74 2.45 -14.28 16.18
C GLY A 74 1.44 -15.06 15.34
N SER A 75 1.70 -15.25 14.04
CA SER A 75 0.78 -15.86 13.07
C SER A 75 1.08 -17.33 12.78
N SER A 76 1.89 -18.00 13.62
CA SER A 76 2.24 -19.41 13.44
C SER A 76 0.99 -20.30 13.46
N SER A 77 0.80 -21.12 12.42
CA SER A 77 -0.29 -22.10 12.40
C SER A 77 0.04 -23.30 13.31
N PRO A 78 -0.96 -23.88 14.00
CA PRO A 78 -0.76 -25.16 14.70
C PRO A 78 -0.27 -26.24 13.71
N PRO A 79 0.66 -27.11 14.11
CA PRO A 79 1.17 -28.15 13.22
C PRO A 79 0.05 -29.10 12.79
N VAL A 80 0.03 -29.49 11.52
CA VAL A 80 -0.90 -30.47 10.97
C VAL A 80 -0.16 -31.77 10.77
N ILE A 81 -0.66 -32.86 11.35
CA ILE A 81 -0.10 -34.20 11.17
C ILE A 81 -0.97 -34.96 10.16
N SER A 82 -0.34 -35.54 9.14
CA SER A 82 -0.96 -36.38 8.12
C SER A 82 -0.23 -37.72 7.97
N LEU A 83 -0.96 -38.72 7.47
CA LEU A 83 -0.43 -40.03 7.12
C LEU A 83 0.15 -39.97 5.71
N SER A 84 1.47 -40.13 5.57
CA SER A 84 2.16 -40.03 4.28
C SER A 84 2.39 -41.38 3.61
N GLY A 85 2.34 -42.48 4.36
CA GLY A 85 2.49 -43.81 3.78
C GLY A 85 2.81 -44.89 4.81
N LEU A 86 3.17 -46.06 4.28
CA LEU A 86 3.67 -47.20 5.04
C LEU A 86 5.10 -47.48 4.60
N ASP A 87 5.97 -47.77 5.56
CA ASP A 87 7.32 -48.23 5.27
C ASP A 87 7.31 -49.74 5.03
N GLY A 88 7.61 -50.13 3.79
CA GLY A 88 7.54 -51.52 3.34
C GLY A 88 8.61 -52.43 3.94
N GLN A 89 9.66 -51.87 4.53
CA GLN A 89 10.77 -52.63 5.13
C GLN A 89 10.56 -52.89 6.63
N SER A 90 10.01 -51.92 7.36
CA SER A 90 9.79 -52.02 8.81
C SER A 90 8.34 -52.31 9.21
N GLY A 91 7.38 -52.21 8.29
CA GLY A 91 5.95 -52.32 8.61
C GLY A 91 5.41 -51.12 9.39
N GLY A 92 6.23 -50.09 9.58
CA GLY A 92 5.91 -48.84 10.27
C GLY A 92 5.04 -47.90 9.43
N VAL A 93 4.45 -46.91 10.11
CA VAL A 93 3.62 -45.87 9.50
C VAL A 93 4.45 -44.59 9.40
N VAL A 94 4.42 -43.94 8.23
CA VAL A 94 5.11 -42.66 8.02
C VAL A 94 4.13 -41.51 8.28
N LEU A 95 4.47 -40.68 9.26
CA LEU A 95 3.74 -39.46 9.59
C LEU A 95 4.51 -38.25 9.05
N GLN A 96 3.77 -37.26 8.53
CA GLN A 96 4.30 -35.96 8.15
C GLN A 96 3.62 -34.87 8.96
N CYS A 97 4.45 -33.99 9.50
CA CYS A 97 4.02 -32.79 10.18
C CYS A 97 4.34 -31.58 9.32
N GLU A 98 3.43 -30.61 9.24
CA GLU A 98 3.64 -29.34 8.54
C GLU A 98 3.10 -28.17 9.37
N SER A 99 3.84 -27.07 9.43
CA SER A 99 3.45 -25.85 10.14
C SER A 99 4.04 -24.63 9.45
N ALA A 100 3.29 -23.53 9.38
CA ALA A 100 3.65 -22.34 8.60
C ALA A 100 3.58 -21.06 9.45
N GLY A 101 4.19 -19.99 8.93
CA GLY A 101 4.11 -18.65 9.52
C GLY A 101 5.10 -18.39 10.66
N TRP A 102 6.24 -19.08 10.67
CA TRP A 102 7.25 -18.94 11.73
C TRP A 102 8.30 -17.89 11.39
N TYR A 103 8.71 -17.12 12.38
CA TYR A 103 9.94 -16.34 12.32
C TYR A 103 10.46 -16.15 13.74
N PRO A 104 11.77 -16.35 14.02
CA PRO A 104 12.79 -16.88 13.11
C PRO A 104 12.52 -18.35 12.71
N GLU A 105 13.47 -19.02 12.04
CA GLU A 105 13.36 -20.45 11.72
C GLU A 105 13.16 -21.29 13.01
N PRO A 106 12.09 -22.11 13.09
CA PRO A 106 11.78 -22.88 14.29
C PRO A 106 12.39 -24.29 14.26
N GLU A 107 12.41 -24.96 15.42
CA GLU A 107 12.73 -26.38 15.54
C GLU A 107 11.46 -27.24 15.52
N VAL A 108 11.53 -28.40 14.86
CA VAL A 108 10.45 -29.39 14.82
C VAL A 108 10.87 -30.65 15.54
N LEU A 109 10.07 -31.08 16.52
CA LEU A 109 10.33 -32.23 17.38
C LEU A 109 9.17 -33.21 17.32
N TRP A 110 9.50 -34.50 17.26
CA TRP A 110 8.53 -35.59 17.39
C TRP A 110 8.63 -36.23 18.77
N LEU A 111 7.48 -36.43 19.41
CA LEU A 111 7.38 -37.00 20.75
C LEU A 111 6.41 -38.18 20.75
N ASP A 112 6.69 -39.20 21.55
CA ASP A 112 5.71 -40.25 21.86
C ASP A 112 4.69 -39.79 22.92
N ALA A 113 3.77 -40.68 23.31
CA ALA A 113 2.72 -40.37 24.28
C ALA A 113 3.25 -40.06 25.68
N GLU A 114 4.45 -40.55 26.00
CA GLU A 114 5.16 -40.32 27.25
C GLU A 114 6.00 -39.03 27.20
N GLY A 115 6.02 -38.33 26.05
CA GLY A 115 6.76 -37.09 25.86
C GLY A 115 8.24 -37.29 25.55
N LYS A 116 8.68 -38.49 25.18
CA LYS A 116 10.05 -38.80 24.82
C LYS A 116 10.30 -38.51 23.33
N LEU A 117 11.46 -37.92 23.03
CA LEU A 117 11.89 -37.62 21.66
C LEU A 117 12.00 -38.87 20.79
N LEU A 118 11.45 -38.79 19.59
CA LEU A 118 11.55 -39.80 18.54
C LEU A 118 12.65 -39.42 17.55
N SER A 119 13.34 -40.42 17.02
CA SER A 119 14.33 -40.23 15.96
C SER A 119 13.62 -39.97 14.64
N ALA A 120 13.60 -38.71 14.20
CA ALA A 120 13.07 -38.29 12.91
C ALA A 120 14.20 -37.86 11.97
N GLY A 121 13.91 -37.83 10.67
CA GLY A 121 14.82 -37.23 9.69
C GLY A 121 14.97 -35.71 9.92
N PRO A 122 15.97 -35.06 9.29
CA PRO A 122 16.09 -33.61 9.34
C PRO A 122 14.80 -32.95 8.82
N PRO A 123 14.29 -31.89 9.48
CA PRO A 123 13.14 -31.16 8.99
C PRO A 123 13.49 -30.43 7.68
N GLU A 124 12.54 -30.40 6.76
CA GLU A 124 12.57 -29.56 5.58
C GLU A 124 12.01 -28.18 5.96
N THR A 125 12.72 -27.12 5.60
CA THR A 125 12.32 -25.74 5.87
C THR A 125 12.31 -24.94 4.58
N VAL A 126 11.18 -24.32 4.28
CA VAL A 126 11.01 -23.47 3.10
C VAL A 126 10.67 -22.07 3.57
N ARG A 127 11.35 -21.08 2.99
CA ARG A 127 11.06 -19.66 3.25
C ARG A 127 10.11 -19.14 2.18
N GLY A 128 8.95 -18.64 2.62
CA GLY A 128 7.92 -18.08 1.74
C GLY A 128 8.26 -16.67 1.24
N PRO A 129 7.48 -16.14 0.29
CA PRO A 129 7.61 -14.76 -0.19
C PRO A 129 7.29 -13.71 0.88
N ASP A 130 6.57 -14.10 1.94
CA ASP A 130 6.28 -13.31 3.15
C ASP A 130 7.46 -13.26 4.14
N ASP A 131 8.59 -13.88 3.78
CA ASP A 131 9.80 -13.99 4.59
C ASP A 131 9.63 -14.85 5.87
N LEU A 132 8.50 -15.58 5.97
CA LEU A 132 8.21 -16.53 7.05
C LEU A 132 8.61 -17.95 6.66
N TYR A 133 8.85 -18.79 7.66
CA TYR A 133 9.23 -20.18 7.50
C TYR A 133 8.01 -21.11 7.57
N THR A 134 7.95 -22.01 6.60
CA THR A 134 7.12 -23.22 6.63
C THR A 134 8.04 -24.42 6.83
N VAL A 135 7.72 -25.22 7.85
CA VAL A 135 8.53 -26.37 8.24
C VAL A 135 7.74 -27.64 8.06
N SER A 136 8.40 -28.67 7.52
CA SER A 136 7.86 -30.01 7.40
C SER A 136 8.83 -31.05 7.94
N SER A 137 8.33 -32.05 8.65
CA SER A 137 9.16 -33.14 9.15
C SER A 137 8.43 -34.47 9.00
N ARG A 138 9.18 -35.52 8.67
CA ARG A 138 8.66 -36.89 8.53
C ARG A 138 9.28 -37.81 9.58
N VAL A 139 8.46 -38.68 10.15
CA VAL A 139 8.89 -39.70 11.10
C VAL A 139 8.24 -41.04 10.76
N THR A 140 9.02 -42.12 10.81
CA THR A 140 8.50 -43.49 10.74
C THR A 140 8.25 -43.98 12.16
N VAL A 141 7.02 -44.39 12.45
CA VAL A 141 6.61 -44.87 13.77
C VAL A 141 6.13 -46.31 13.71
N GLU A 142 6.59 -47.11 14.66
CA GLU A 142 6.19 -48.50 14.85
C GLU A 142 5.06 -48.62 15.89
N LYS A 143 4.45 -49.80 15.98
CA LYS A 143 3.35 -50.08 16.91
C LYS A 143 3.80 -49.94 18.36
N ARG A 144 3.10 -49.09 19.12
CA ARG A 144 3.30 -48.85 20.56
C ARG A 144 2.00 -49.03 21.34
N PRO A 145 2.04 -49.18 22.68
CA PRO A 145 0.83 -49.35 23.48
C PRO A 145 -0.19 -48.21 23.35
N SER A 146 0.28 -46.97 23.21
CA SER A 146 -0.53 -45.75 23.11
C SER A 146 -0.83 -45.32 21.68
N ASN A 147 0.01 -45.70 20.70
CA ASN A 147 -0.01 -45.27 19.29
C ASN A 147 -0.33 -43.78 19.10
N SER A 148 0.11 -42.94 20.03
CA SER A 148 -0.14 -41.50 20.02
C SER A 148 1.19 -40.79 19.89
N PHE A 149 1.24 -39.83 18.97
CA PHE A 149 2.44 -39.12 18.58
C PHE A 149 2.14 -37.62 18.56
N THR A 150 3.13 -36.83 18.95
CA THR A 150 3.01 -35.38 19.00
C THR A 150 4.07 -34.75 18.13
N CYS A 151 3.66 -33.86 17.24
CA CYS A 151 4.57 -32.94 16.58
C CYS A 151 4.56 -31.62 17.34
N ARG A 152 5.74 -31.18 17.78
CA ARG A 152 5.94 -29.91 18.48
C ARG A 152 6.83 -29.02 17.63
N VAL A 153 6.41 -27.78 17.43
CA VAL A 153 7.20 -26.74 16.76
C VAL A 153 7.47 -25.64 17.77
N GLN A 154 8.75 -25.29 17.96
CA GLN A 154 9.17 -24.37 19.02
C GLN A 154 10.39 -23.54 18.63
N HIS A 155 10.64 -22.48 19.40
CA HIS A 155 11.85 -21.67 19.30
C HIS A 155 12.73 -21.86 20.53
N HIS A 156 14.06 -21.90 20.37
CA HIS A 156 15.00 -21.98 21.50
C HIS A 156 14.92 -20.75 22.42
N ASN A 157 14.72 -19.56 21.83
CA ASN A 157 14.85 -18.27 22.51
C ASN A 157 13.52 -17.62 22.93
N THR A 158 12.39 -18.27 22.68
CA THR A 158 11.06 -17.72 23.05
C THR A 158 10.22 -18.79 23.74
N THR A 159 9.23 -18.36 24.53
CA THR A 159 8.24 -19.26 25.14
C THR A 159 7.17 -19.72 24.15
N HIS A 160 7.30 -19.38 22.87
CA HIS A 160 6.30 -19.67 21.85
C HIS A 160 6.47 -21.10 21.34
N THR A 161 5.49 -21.94 21.61
CA THR A 161 5.47 -23.35 21.24
C THR A 161 4.07 -23.74 20.82
N THR A 162 3.95 -24.48 19.71
CA THR A 162 2.69 -25.08 19.29
C THR A 162 2.89 -26.58 19.09
N GLN A 163 1.86 -27.37 19.36
CA GLN A 163 1.95 -28.81 19.22
C GLN A 163 0.59 -29.40 18.85
N THR A 164 0.62 -30.52 18.14
CA THR A 164 -0.57 -31.27 17.75
C THR A 164 -0.36 -32.74 18.03
N HIS A 165 -1.39 -33.36 18.59
CA HIS A 165 -1.42 -34.78 18.92
C HIS A 165 -2.15 -35.55 17.83
N PHE A 166 -1.60 -36.70 17.44
CA PHE A 166 -2.18 -37.57 16.44
C PHE A 166 -2.14 -39.02 16.92
N HIS A 167 -3.30 -39.66 16.94
CA HIS A 167 -3.42 -41.08 17.26
C HIS A 167 -3.51 -41.89 15.98
N VAL A 168 -2.61 -42.86 15.81
CA VAL A 168 -2.66 -43.79 14.69
C VAL A 168 -3.56 -44.98 15.06
N PRO A 169 -4.66 -45.21 14.33
CA PRO A 169 -5.49 -46.40 14.54
C PRO A 169 -4.68 -47.69 14.39
N GLY A 170 -4.77 -48.59 15.37
CA GLY A 170 -3.98 -49.83 15.40
C GLY A 170 -4.22 -50.79 14.22
N GLN A 171 -5.25 -50.57 13.40
CA GLN A 171 -5.52 -51.32 12.17
C GLN A 171 -4.58 -50.93 11.01
N LEU A 172 -3.97 -49.73 11.05
CA LEU A 172 -3.00 -49.26 10.06
C LEU A 172 -1.58 -49.71 10.37
N MET A 173 -1.29 -50.04 11.64
CA MET A 173 -0.02 -50.59 12.09
C MET A 173 -0.11 -52.11 12.05
N LYS A 174 0.26 -52.70 10.91
CA LYS A 174 0.21 -54.16 10.72
C LYS A 174 1.08 -54.86 11.75
N PRO A 175 0.53 -55.76 12.60
CA PRO A 175 1.33 -56.79 13.24
C PRO A 175 1.43 -57.96 12.24
N ASP A 176 2.55 -58.00 11.52
CA ASP A 176 2.90 -59.07 10.59
C ASP A 176 1.90 -59.38 9.46
N ALA A 177 2.42 -60.07 8.44
CA ALA A 177 1.73 -60.39 7.22
C ALA A 177 0.48 -61.26 7.47
N VAL A 178 -0.61 -60.92 6.78
CA VAL A 178 -1.50 -61.80 5.98
C VAL A 178 -2.97 -61.32 6.01
N GLN A 179 -3.54 -61.26 4.79
CA GLN A 179 -4.96 -61.22 4.39
C GLN A 179 -5.80 -59.99 4.71
N MET A 180 -6.48 -59.49 3.66
CA MET A 180 -7.91 -59.75 3.47
C MET A 180 -8.32 -59.46 2.02
N GLU A 181 -8.45 -60.52 1.21
CA GLU A 181 -9.50 -60.56 0.19
C GLU A 181 -10.71 -61.24 0.84
N ALA A 182 -11.82 -60.51 0.97
CA ALA A 182 -13.20 -61.02 0.85
C ALA A 182 -14.19 -59.92 1.26
N LEU A 183 -15.01 -59.49 0.31
CA LEU A 183 -16.45 -59.16 0.43
C LEU A 183 -16.87 -58.40 -0.85
N LYS A 184 -17.03 -59.13 -1.95
CA LYS A 184 -17.80 -58.65 -3.12
C LYS A 184 -19.12 -59.41 -3.17
N GLY A 185 -20.17 -58.76 -2.66
CA GLY A 185 -21.55 -59.23 -2.78
C GLY A 185 -22.53 -58.06 -2.83
N ASN A 186 -23.13 -57.84 -4.00
CA ASN A 186 -24.37 -57.09 -4.28
C ASN A 186 -24.44 -55.56 -4.02
N VAL A 187 -24.04 -54.77 -5.04
CA VAL A 187 -24.59 -53.42 -5.29
C VAL A 187 -24.68 -53.15 -6.81
N GLY A 188 -25.60 -53.82 -7.51
CA GLY A 188 -25.72 -53.77 -8.98
C GLY A 188 -26.48 -52.56 -9.59
N LYS A 189 -27.20 -51.77 -8.79
CA LYS A 189 -27.96 -50.59 -9.31
C LYS A 189 -27.55 -49.24 -8.69
N LYS A 190 -26.92 -49.22 -7.51
CA LYS A 190 -26.30 -48.01 -6.93
C LYS A 190 -24.91 -47.71 -7.52
N ARG A 191 -24.19 -48.69 -8.10
CA ARG A 191 -22.85 -48.50 -8.68
C ARG A 191 -22.84 -47.69 -9.98
N LYS A 192 -23.90 -47.73 -10.81
CA LYS A 192 -23.95 -46.95 -12.06
C LYS A 192 -24.17 -45.45 -11.83
N LYS A 193 -25.04 -45.08 -10.88
CA LYS A 193 -25.26 -43.67 -10.46
C LYS A 193 -24.09 -43.11 -9.64
N LYS A 194 -23.48 -43.94 -8.76
CA LYS A 194 -22.32 -43.55 -7.94
C LYS A 194 -21.05 -43.33 -8.79
N ASN A 195 -20.79 -44.18 -9.78
CA ASN A 195 -19.65 -43.99 -10.69
C ASN A 195 -19.81 -42.75 -11.58
N GLN A 196 -21.04 -42.39 -11.96
CA GLN A 196 -21.31 -41.21 -12.80
C GLN A 196 -21.16 -39.90 -12.00
N SER A 197 -21.60 -39.89 -10.73
CA SER A 197 -21.39 -38.77 -9.80
C SER A 197 -19.93 -38.64 -9.34
N GLU A 198 -19.22 -39.74 -9.13
CA GLU A 198 -17.78 -39.73 -8.82
C GLU A 198 -16.96 -39.23 -10.01
N GLN A 199 -17.32 -39.59 -11.25
CA GLN A 199 -16.68 -39.04 -12.45
C GLN A 199 -16.92 -37.53 -12.61
N GLN A 200 -18.14 -37.05 -12.38
CA GLN A 200 -18.46 -35.61 -12.43
C GLN A 200 -17.70 -34.82 -11.36
N LEU A 201 -17.62 -35.34 -10.14
CA LEU A 201 -16.85 -34.70 -9.05
C LEU A 201 -15.35 -34.66 -9.36
N LEU A 202 -14.80 -35.71 -9.97
CA LEU A 202 -13.38 -35.77 -10.33
C LEU A 202 -13.03 -34.81 -11.48
N GLU A 203 -13.95 -34.62 -12.43
CA GLU A 203 -13.80 -33.67 -13.53
C GLU A 203 -13.91 -32.22 -13.02
N GLU A 204 -14.82 -31.95 -12.09
CA GLU A 204 -14.94 -30.63 -11.45
C GLU A 204 -13.72 -30.30 -10.56
N GLN A 205 -13.16 -31.29 -9.86
CA GLN A 205 -11.88 -31.13 -9.14
C GLN A 205 -10.69 -30.87 -10.07
N ARG A 206 -10.67 -31.46 -11.27
CA ARG A 206 -9.64 -31.14 -12.28
C ARG A 206 -9.78 -29.71 -12.80
N ARG A 207 -10.99 -29.31 -13.18
CA ARG A 207 -11.28 -27.93 -13.62
C ARG A 207 -10.90 -26.90 -12.55
N ARG A 208 -11.15 -27.18 -11.27
CA ARG A 208 -10.70 -26.32 -10.15
C ARG A 208 -9.19 -26.22 -10.07
N LYS A 209 -8.46 -27.33 -10.14
CA LYS A 209 -6.99 -27.32 -10.13
C LYS A 209 -6.40 -26.58 -11.33
N ASP A 210 -7.05 -26.66 -12.48
CA ASP A 210 -6.60 -25.95 -13.68
C ASP A 210 -6.89 -24.43 -13.56
N ALA A 211 -8.06 -24.04 -13.03
CA ALA A 211 -8.40 -22.65 -12.75
C ALA A 211 -7.51 -22.02 -11.65
N GLU A 212 -7.17 -22.77 -10.59
CA GLU A 212 -6.24 -22.33 -9.53
C GLU A 212 -4.84 -22.03 -10.09
N LYS A 213 -4.35 -22.85 -11.03
CA LYS A 213 -3.06 -22.58 -11.71
C LYS A 213 -3.13 -21.34 -12.61
N GLU A 214 -4.26 -21.12 -13.26
CA GLU A 214 -4.49 -19.95 -14.11
C GLU A 214 -4.50 -18.67 -13.26
N VAL A 215 -5.19 -18.69 -12.11
CA VAL A 215 -5.14 -17.60 -11.11
C VAL A 215 -3.70 -17.33 -10.68
N GLN A 216 -2.96 -18.38 -10.29
CA GLN A 216 -1.58 -18.21 -9.82
C GLN A 216 -0.66 -17.60 -10.89
N THR A 217 -0.85 -17.99 -12.16
CA THR A 217 -0.07 -17.45 -13.28
C THR A 217 -0.42 -15.97 -13.54
N LEU A 218 -1.70 -15.62 -13.49
CA LEU A 218 -2.17 -14.24 -13.68
C LEU A 218 -1.75 -13.34 -12.51
N GLU A 219 -1.73 -13.85 -11.29
CA GLU A 219 -1.21 -13.14 -10.12
C GLU A 219 0.28 -12.82 -10.27
N GLU A 220 1.09 -13.76 -10.76
CA GLU A 220 2.52 -13.52 -11.02
C GLU A 220 2.74 -12.46 -12.12
N GLN A 221 1.97 -12.54 -13.22
CA GLN A 221 2.00 -11.53 -14.28
C GLN A 221 1.59 -10.15 -13.75
N LEU A 222 0.53 -10.08 -12.94
CA LEU A 222 0.08 -8.84 -12.31
C LEU A 222 1.15 -8.25 -11.39
N GLN A 223 1.83 -9.07 -10.58
CA GLN A 223 2.92 -8.62 -9.71
C GLN A 223 4.09 -8.06 -10.50
N ASN A 224 4.48 -8.70 -11.60
CA ASN A 224 5.55 -8.20 -12.47
C ASN A 224 5.16 -6.86 -13.12
N LYS A 225 3.92 -6.73 -13.58
CA LYS A 225 3.40 -5.48 -14.15
C LYS A 225 3.30 -4.35 -13.11
N LYS A 226 2.93 -4.66 -11.87
CA LYS A 226 2.97 -3.68 -10.76
C LYS A 226 4.39 -3.16 -10.48
N LYS A 227 5.39 -4.04 -10.50
CA LYS A 227 6.80 -3.63 -10.37
C LYS A 227 7.28 -2.76 -11.54
N GLU A 228 6.82 -3.07 -12.76
CA GLU A 228 7.09 -2.24 -13.94
C GLU A 228 6.51 -0.82 -13.77
N VAL A 229 5.27 -0.71 -13.31
CA VAL A 229 4.65 0.58 -12.96
C VAL A 229 5.44 1.30 -11.88
N GLU A 230 5.80 0.64 -10.78
CA GLU A 230 6.58 1.25 -9.69
C GLU A 230 7.94 1.80 -10.17
N SER A 231 8.65 1.05 -11.02
CA SER A 231 9.92 1.50 -11.61
C SER A 231 9.72 2.75 -12.45
N LYS A 232 8.72 2.75 -13.34
CA LYS A 232 8.41 3.90 -14.22
C LYS A 232 7.92 5.11 -13.45
N GLN A 233 7.16 4.90 -12.36
CA GLN A 233 6.69 5.94 -11.47
C GLN A 233 7.86 6.62 -10.74
N SER A 234 8.90 5.86 -10.36
CA SER A 234 10.13 6.43 -9.77
C SER A 234 10.89 7.29 -10.78
N GLU A 235 11.08 6.83 -12.01
CA GLU A 235 11.72 7.62 -13.08
C GLU A 235 10.97 8.94 -13.32
N LEU A 236 9.63 8.88 -13.31
CA LEU A 236 8.79 10.06 -13.50
C LEU A 236 8.91 11.07 -12.34
N GLN A 237 9.07 10.60 -11.10
CA GLN A 237 9.30 11.47 -9.95
C GLN A 237 10.62 12.24 -10.08
N ASP A 238 11.67 11.58 -10.57
CA ASP A 238 12.97 12.22 -10.79
C ASP A 238 12.88 13.28 -11.88
N LEU A 239 12.18 13.01 -12.99
CA LEU A 239 11.92 13.98 -14.06
C LEU A 239 11.10 15.18 -13.58
N HIS A 240 10.08 14.97 -12.74
CA HIS A 240 9.32 16.06 -12.13
C HIS A 240 10.20 16.93 -11.24
N ALA A 241 11.09 16.32 -10.46
CA ALA A 241 12.03 17.05 -9.62
C ALA A 241 13.03 17.87 -10.46
N GLU A 242 13.48 17.34 -11.59
CA GLU A 242 14.35 18.03 -12.54
C GLU A 242 13.63 19.22 -13.21
N LYS A 243 12.40 19.02 -13.70
CA LYS A 243 11.54 20.10 -14.22
C LYS A 243 11.39 21.24 -13.20
N GLN A 244 11.13 20.91 -11.93
CA GLN A 244 11.00 21.90 -10.86
C GLN A 244 12.31 22.65 -10.56
N ARG A 245 13.47 22.04 -10.77
CA ARG A 245 14.77 22.73 -10.67
C ARG A 245 14.96 23.68 -11.84
N SER A 246 14.73 23.22 -13.08
CA SER A 246 14.84 24.04 -14.29
C SER A 246 13.92 25.26 -14.24
N GLU A 247 12.68 25.11 -13.75
CA GLU A 247 11.74 26.23 -13.57
C GLU A 247 12.27 27.29 -12.59
N LYS A 248 12.88 26.88 -11.48
CA LYS A 248 13.47 27.81 -10.49
C LYS A 248 14.69 28.53 -11.05
N GLU A 249 15.54 27.82 -11.79
CA GLU A 249 16.71 28.42 -12.46
C GLU A 249 16.26 29.46 -13.49
N LEU A 250 15.25 29.14 -14.30
CA LEU A 250 14.65 30.09 -15.25
C LEU A 250 14.04 31.32 -14.56
N GLN A 251 13.39 31.15 -13.42
CA GLN A 251 12.88 32.28 -12.63
C GLN A 251 14.00 33.16 -12.09
N SER A 252 15.10 32.55 -11.61
CA SER A 252 16.29 33.29 -11.16
C SER A 252 16.90 34.11 -12.29
N LEU A 253 17.17 33.48 -13.44
CA LEU A 253 17.74 34.12 -14.63
C LEU A 253 16.87 35.29 -15.12
N LYS A 254 15.54 35.12 -15.15
CA LYS A 254 14.60 36.20 -15.48
C LYS A 254 14.70 37.37 -14.49
N GLY A 255 14.88 37.08 -13.20
CA GLY A 255 15.09 38.09 -12.16
C GLY A 255 16.41 38.85 -12.33
N ASP A 256 17.50 38.13 -12.60
CA ASP A 256 18.82 38.71 -12.83
C ASP A 256 18.83 39.61 -14.07
N LEU A 257 18.23 39.13 -15.17
CA LEU A 257 18.05 39.91 -16.39
C LEU A 257 17.23 41.19 -16.14
N TRP A 258 16.14 41.09 -15.37
CA TRP A 258 15.32 42.25 -15.02
C TRP A 258 16.13 43.30 -14.21
N ASN A 259 16.91 42.85 -13.23
CA ASN A 259 17.76 43.72 -12.42
C ASN A 259 18.83 44.40 -13.28
N LYS A 260 19.48 43.67 -14.19
CA LYS A 260 20.50 44.19 -15.09
C LYS A 260 19.94 45.18 -16.10
N ASN A 261 18.78 44.89 -16.68
CA ASN A 261 18.11 45.82 -17.59
C ASN A 261 17.66 47.11 -16.86
N ARG A 262 17.27 47.00 -15.59
CA ARG A 262 16.98 48.17 -14.73
C ARG A 262 18.23 49.00 -14.43
N GLU A 263 19.37 48.36 -14.17
CA GLU A 263 20.68 49.00 -14.00
C GLU A 263 21.08 49.77 -15.27
N LEU A 264 21.00 49.12 -16.42
CA LEU A 264 21.27 49.72 -17.74
C LEU A 264 20.38 50.94 -17.98
N GLY A 265 19.10 50.88 -17.63
CA GLY A 265 18.20 52.04 -17.68
C GLY A 265 18.61 53.20 -16.76
N ARG A 266 19.26 52.94 -15.61
CA ARG A 266 19.83 54.00 -14.76
C ARG A 266 21.08 54.62 -15.40
N ILE A 267 21.99 53.80 -15.91
CA ILE A 267 23.20 54.26 -16.60
C ILE A 267 22.82 55.13 -17.80
N GLN A 268 21.85 54.71 -18.61
CA GLN A 268 21.37 55.47 -19.76
C GLN A 268 20.84 56.87 -19.37
N ARG A 269 20.11 56.98 -18.25
CA ARG A 269 19.62 58.26 -17.71
C ARG A 269 20.76 59.16 -17.24
N SER A 270 21.74 58.58 -16.54
CA SER A 270 22.95 59.29 -16.10
C SER A 270 23.71 59.86 -17.30
N LEU A 271 23.95 59.02 -18.32
CA LEU A 271 24.65 59.38 -19.56
C LEU A 271 23.96 60.49 -20.37
N ASN A 272 22.62 60.55 -20.31
CA ASN A 272 21.82 61.62 -20.92
C ASN A 272 21.86 62.94 -20.13
N SER A 273 22.18 62.89 -18.83
CA SER A 273 22.28 64.06 -17.96
C SER A 273 23.67 64.73 -17.96
N VAL A 274 24.71 64.02 -18.40
CA VAL A 274 26.07 64.55 -18.56
C VAL A 274 26.10 65.58 -19.70
N SER A 275 26.54 66.81 -19.39
CA SER A 275 26.63 67.92 -20.35
C SER A 275 27.49 67.56 -21.56
N ARG A 276 27.15 68.11 -22.75
CA ARG A 276 27.96 67.93 -23.97
C ARG A 276 29.34 68.58 -23.90
N TYR A 277 29.56 69.44 -22.90
CA TYR A 277 30.79 70.22 -22.68
C TYR A 277 31.59 69.79 -21.44
N ASP A 278 31.07 68.85 -20.63
CA ASP A 278 31.78 68.34 -19.45
C ASP A 278 32.75 67.21 -19.82
N GLN A 279 33.85 67.16 -19.04
CA GLN A 279 35.10 66.43 -19.25
C GLN A 279 34.93 65.07 -19.94
N THR A 280 35.69 64.86 -21.02
CA THR A 280 35.71 63.61 -21.82
C THR A 280 35.89 62.34 -20.97
N SER A 281 36.58 62.43 -19.83
CA SER A 281 36.87 61.31 -18.93
C SER A 281 35.63 60.71 -18.23
N GLU A 282 34.70 61.53 -17.72
CA GLU A 282 33.53 61.02 -16.98
C GLU A 282 32.54 60.34 -17.93
N ARG A 283 32.34 60.92 -19.11
CA ARG A 283 31.47 60.37 -20.16
C ARG A 283 32.04 59.06 -20.72
N GLU A 284 33.36 58.94 -20.88
CA GLU A 284 34.03 57.70 -21.30
C GLU A 284 33.87 56.59 -20.25
N GLU A 285 33.96 56.91 -18.95
CA GLU A 285 33.75 55.93 -17.87
C GLU A 285 32.29 55.44 -17.82
N GLU A 286 31.32 56.34 -17.97
CA GLU A 286 29.89 55.99 -18.01
C GLU A 286 29.54 55.14 -19.25
N GLN A 287 30.15 55.45 -20.41
CA GLN A 287 30.02 54.65 -21.63
C GLN A 287 30.63 53.26 -21.48
N LYS A 288 31.76 53.14 -20.78
CA LYS A 288 32.36 51.83 -20.48
C LYS A 288 31.44 50.99 -19.58
N LYS A 289 30.90 51.58 -18.50
CA LYS A 289 29.92 50.91 -17.62
C LYS A 289 28.67 50.46 -18.38
N LYS A 290 28.21 51.29 -19.33
CA LYS A 290 27.10 50.93 -20.21
C LYS A 290 27.42 49.73 -21.10
N ALA A 291 28.58 49.74 -21.76
CA ALA A 291 29.00 48.65 -22.65
C ALA A 291 29.18 47.32 -21.88
N GLU A 292 29.73 47.38 -20.67
CA GLU A 292 29.85 46.22 -19.78
C GLU A 292 28.47 45.66 -19.39
N ALA A 293 27.52 46.53 -19.01
CA ALA A 293 26.16 46.11 -18.68
C ALA A 293 25.38 45.56 -19.90
N GLU A 294 25.56 46.15 -21.08
CA GLU A 294 24.97 45.65 -22.34
C GLU A 294 25.51 44.26 -22.70
N GLN A 295 26.81 44.04 -22.53
CA GLN A 295 27.43 42.73 -22.73
C GLN A 295 26.90 41.69 -21.74
N GLU A 296 26.73 42.07 -20.47
CA GLU A 296 26.19 41.18 -19.43
C GLU A 296 24.73 40.79 -19.71
N VAL A 297 23.92 41.73 -20.20
CA VAL A 297 22.54 41.46 -20.67
C VAL A 297 22.53 40.47 -21.84
N ASP A 298 23.37 40.68 -22.87
CA ASP A 298 23.48 39.74 -24.01
C ASP A 298 23.90 38.32 -23.57
N THR A 299 24.80 38.21 -22.60
CA THR A 299 25.15 36.89 -22.03
C THR A 299 23.99 36.24 -21.27
N LEU A 300 23.25 37.00 -20.46
CA LEU A 300 22.10 36.49 -19.71
C LEU A 300 20.93 36.10 -20.65
N GLU A 301 20.71 36.84 -21.73
CA GLU A 301 19.69 36.51 -22.74
C GLU A 301 20.02 35.20 -23.46
N LYS A 302 21.28 34.98 -23.84
CA LYS A 302 21.73 33.72 -24.46
C LYS A 302 21.61 32.54 -23.51
N GLU A 303 21.97 32.73 -22.24
CA GLU A 303 21.84 31.69 -21.21
C GLU A 303 20.36 31.35 -20.96
N LEU A 304 19.50 32.37 -20.86
CA LEU A 304 18.06 32.20 -20.73
C LEU A 304 17.45 31.42 -21.92
N GLU A 305 17.85 31.74 -23.15
CA GLU A 305 17.35 31.04 -24.35
C GLU A 305 17.79 29.58 -24.37
N SER A 306 19.05 29.29 -24.00
CA SER A 306 19.56 27.92 -23.88
C SER A 306 18.80 27.13 -22.82
N ARG A 307 18.58 27.71 -21.64
CA ARG A 307 17.85 27.07 -20.53
C ARG A 307 16.37 26.89 -20.81
N GLN A 308 15.77 27.81 -21.56
CA GLN A 308 14.37 27.68 -21.97
C GLN A 308 14.19 26.49 -22.92
N LYS A 309 15.10 26.31 -23.89
CA LYS A 309 15.10 25.13 -24.79
C LYS A 309 15.25 23.81 -24.02
N GLU A 310 16.15 23.76 -23.04
CA GLU A 310 16.35 22.59 -22.17
C GLU A 310 15.10 22.30 -21.31
N SER A 311 14.44 23.34 -20.78
CA SER A 311 13.18 23.19 -20.05
C SER A 311 12.06 22.66 -20.95
N ASP A 312 11.94 23.17 -22.17
CA ASP A 312 10.90 22.72 -23.11
C ASP A 312 11.10 21.25 -23.49
N THR A 313 12.35 20.79 -23.69
CA THR A 313 12.65 19.37 -23.90
C THR A 313 12.27 18.50 -22.70
N ASN A 314 12.61 18.94 -21.48
CA ASN A 314 12.29 18.19 -20.26
C ASN A 314 10.78 18.09 -20.02
N ILE A 315 10.00 19.13 -20.38
CA ILE A 315 8.54 19.11 -20.33
C ILE A 315 7.99 18.02 -21.26
N THR A 316 8.44 18.00 -22.53
CA THR A 316 7.96 17.00 -23.50
C THR A 316 8.30 15.56 -23.08
N GLU A 317 9.48 15.34 -22.51
CA GLU A 317 9.89 14.01 -22.01
C GLU A 317 9.02 13.58 -20.82
N CYS A 318 8.70 14.51 -19.92
CA CYS A 318 7.82 14.27 -18.78
C CYS A 318 6.40 13.89 -19.23
N GLU A 319 5.83 14.58 -20.22
CA GLU A 319 4.49 14.28 -20.77
C GLU A 319 4.42 12.89 -21.40
N VAL A 320 5.46 12.49 -22.15
CA VAL A 320 5.53 11.15 -22.77
C VAL A 320 5.59 10.05 -21.70
N LYS A 321 6.40 10.25 -20.65
CA LYS A 321 6.53 9.32 -19.54
C LYS A 321 5.26 9.24 -18.69
N GLU A 322 4.56 10.36 -18.48
CA GLU A 322 3.26 10.39 -17.81
C GLU A 322 2.23 9.53 -18.56
N ALA A 323 2.17 9.66 -19.89
CA ALA A 323 1.29 8.84 -20.72
C ALA A 323 1.64 7.34 -20.68
N GLU A 324 2.93 6.99 -20.68
CA GLU A 324 3.39 5.60 -20.56
C GLU A 324 2.96 4.97 -19.21
N VAL A 325 3.15 5.71 -18.10
CA VAL A 325 2.72 5.27 -16.77
C VAL A 325 1.20 5.09 -16.72
N GLN A 326 0.44 6.04 -17.27
CA GLN A 326 -1.02 5.96 -17.31
C GLN A 326 -1.50 4.72 -18.08
N GLN A 327 -0.89 4.43 -19.23
CA GLN A 327 -1.23 3.25 -20.03
C GLN A 327 -0.95 1.94 -19.26
N LEU A 328 0.18 1.85 -18.55
CA LEU A 328 0.52 0.70 -17.72
C LEU A 328 -0.43 0.54 -16.53
N GLN A 329 -0.85 1.64 -15.90
CA GLN A 329 -1.84 1.62 -14.82
C GLN A 329 -3.21 1.10 -15.30
N GLU A 330 -3.66 1.50 -16.49
CA GLU A 330 -4.88 0.97 -17.11
C GLU A 330 -4.76 -0.53 -17.45
N GLU A 331 -3.57 -1.00 -17.84
CA GLU A 331 -3.30 -2.43 -18.05
C GLU A 331 -3.39 -3.22 -16.73
N VAL A 332 -2.77 -2.72 -15.66
CA VAL A 332 -2.86 -3.30 -14.31
C VAL A 332 -4.30 -3.36 -13.84
N GLN A 333 -5.06 -2.28 -13.97
CA GLN A 333 -6.46 -2.25 -13.55
C GLN A 333 -7.32 -3.24 -14.34
N ARG A 334 -7.07 -3.39 -15.66
CA ARG A 334 -7.72 -4.43 -16.47
C ARG A 334 -7.40 -5.83 -15.95
N MET A 335 -6.13 -6.14 -15.71
CA MET A 335 -5.73 -7.43 -15.15
C MET A 335 -6.35 -7.72 -13.77
N GLU A 336 -6.43 -6.71 -12.89
CA GLU A 336 -7.09 -6.84 -11.58
C GLU A 336 -8.57 -7.15 -11.72
N THR A 337 -9.27 -6.46 -12.62
CA THR A 337 -10.70 -6.74 -12.88
C THR A 337 -10.91 -8.13 -13.46
N SER A 338 -10.01 -8.60 -14.34
CA SER A 338 -10.05 -9.97 -14.89
C SER A 338 -9.81 -11.03 -13.81
N LEU A 339 -8.87 -10.79 -12.89
CA LEU A 339 -8.66 -11.68 -11.73
C LEU A 339 -9.87 -11.70 -10.80
N GLN A 340 -10.48 -10.55 -10.55
CA GLN A 340 -11.66 -10.45 -9.70
C GLN A 340 -12.88 -11.20 -10.28
N THR A 341 -13.15 -11.06 -11.58
CA THR A 341 -14.23 -11.81 -12.23
C THR A 341 -13.96 -13.32 -12.24
N LEU A 342 -12.70 -13.73 -12.40
CA LEU A 342 -12.31 -15.15 -12.35
C LEU A 342 -12.51 -15.74 -10.94
N MET A 343 -12.12 -15.01 -9.90
CA MET A 343 -12.41 -15.40 -8.50
C MET A 343 -13.92 -15.46 -8.19
N GLU A 344 -14.72 -14.54 -8.73
CA GLU A 344 -16.18 -14.58 -8.59
C GLU A 344 -16.79 -15.78 -9.31
N SER A 345 -16.27 -16.13 -10.48
CA SER A 345 -16.65 -17.36 -11.20
C SER A 345 -16.34 -18.61 -10.36
N ILE A 346 -15.15 -18.71 -9.77
CA ILE A 346 -14.76 -19.82 -8.89
C ILE A 346 -15.66 -19.90 -7.63
N ASN A 347 -15.96 -18.75 -7.00
CA ASN A 347 -16.83 -18.70 -5.81
C ASN A 347 -18.29 -19.06 -6.14
N THR A 348 -18.80 -18.64 -7.29
CA THR A 348 -20.16 -18.99 -7.71
C THR A 348 -20.28 -20.48 -8.05
N GLU A 349 -19.24 -21.10 -8.62
CA GLU A 349 -19.17 -22.56 -8.75
C GLU A 349 -19.10 -23.26 -7.38
N LEU A 350 -18.32 -22.73 -6.42
CA LEU A 350 -18.23 -23.27 -5.06
C LEU A 350 -19.58 -23.31 -4.34
N GLU A 351 -20.37 -22.25 -4.45
CA GLU A 351 -21.71 -22.16 -3.86
C GLU A 351 -22.71 -23.09 -4.55
N ARG A 352 -22.60 -23.31 -5.88
CA ARG A 352 -23.39 -24.32 -6.60
C ARG A 352 -23.07 -25.74 -6.12
N SER A 353 -21.80 -26.08 -5.90
CA SER A 353 -21.42 -27.39 -5.36
C SER A 353 -21.92 -27.58 -3.92
N ARG A 354 -21.87 -26.54 -3.07
CA ARG A 354 -22.43 -26.58 -1.70
C ARG A 354 -23.95 -26.76 -1.67
N ALA A 355 -24.68 -26.12 -2.59
CA ALA A 355 -26.13 -26.30 -2.72
C ALA A 355 -26.51 -27.73 -3.17
N ALA A 356 -25.67 -28.37 -3.99
CA ALA A 356 -25.83 -29.78 -4.36
C ALA A 356 -25.57 -30.74 -3.19
N GLU A 357 -24.66 -30.40 -2.27
CA GLU A 357 -24.43 -31.18 -1.03
C GLU A 357 -25.53 -30.98 0.01
N ALA A 358 -26.06 -29.75 0.16
CA ALA A 358 -27.15 -29.43 1.09
C ALA A 358 -28.48 -30.13 0.75
N SER A 359 -28.77 -30.32 -0.54
CA SER A 359 -29.95 -31.06 -1.00
C SER A 359 -29.86 -32.59 -0.80
N SER A 360 -28.68 -33.11 -0.44
CA SER A 360 -28.46 -34.52 -0.10
C SER A 360 -28.51 -34.85 1.41
N SER A 361 -28.51 -33.82 2.27
CA SER A 361 -28.32 -33.97 3.72
C SER A 361 -29.54 -33.56 4.58
N SER A 362 -30.69 -33.22 3.99
CA SER A 362 -31.88 -32.85 4.73
C SER A 362 -32.63 -34.07 5.32
N SER A 363 -32.11 -34.62 6.42
CA SER A 363 -32.93 -35.27 7.44
C SER A 363 -32.30 -35.13 8.84
N SER A 364 -33.08 -34.56 9.77
CA SER A 364 -32.87 -34.42 11.22
C SER A 364 -32.06 -33.21 11.73
N ARG A 365 -32.77 -32.17 12.18
CA ARG A 365 -32.99 -31.87 13.62
C ARG A 365 -33.62 -30.49 13.81
N PHE A 366 -34.91 -30.50 14.15
CA PHE A 366 -35.61 -29.42 14.84
C PHE A 366 -35.57 -29.69 16.36
N LYS A 367 -35.68 -28.60 17.15
CA LYS A 367 -35.77 -28.49 18.63
C LYS A 367 -34.47 -28.16 19.38
N GLN A 368 -34.13 -26.86 19.41
CA GLN A 368 -33.98 -26.10 20.66
C GLN A 368 -33.86 -24.59 20.34
N LYS A 369 -34.95 -23.82 20.44
CA LYS A 369 -34.92 -22.36 20.22
C LYS A 369 -36.12 -21.71 20.91
N ARG A 370 -35.95 -21.31 22.17
CA ARG A 370 -36.89 -20.45 22.94
C ARG A 370 -36.23 -20.02 24.25
N SER A 371 -35.14 -19.27 24.13
CA SER A 371 -34.57 -18.44 25.21
C SER A 371 -33.60 -17.42 24.59
N SER A 372 -32.83 -17.82 23.57
CA SER A 372 -31.93 -16.97 22.78
C SER A 372 -32.59 -15.99 21.78
N ARG A 373 -33.91 -15.73 21.88
CA ARG A 373 -34.65 -14.97 20.84
C ARG A 373 -34.78 -13.47 21.15
N ASN A 374 -34.68 -13.06 22.42
CA ASN A 374 -34.79 -11.65 22.80
C ASN A 374 -33.45 -10.91 22.73
N GLU A 375 -32.34 -11.51 23.19
CA GLU A 375 -30.98 -10.93 23.01
C GLU A 375 -30.61 -10.81 21.52
N SER A 376 -30.99 -11.80 20.70
CA SER A 376 -30.74 -11.81 19.26
C SER A 376 -31.56 -10.78 18.47
N GLN A 377 -32.66 -10.24 18.99
CA GLN A 377 -33.45 -9.20 18.31
C GLN A 377 -32.91 -7.80 18.60
N GLU A 378 -32.37 -7.58 19.79
CA GLU A 378 -31.80 -6.29 20.19
C GLU A 378 -30.43 -6.05 19.54
N ASP A 379 -29.60 -7.10 19.45
CA ASP A 379 -28.33 -7.07 18.69
C ASP A 379 -28.54 -6.95 17.18
N GLN A 380 -29.64 -7.51 16.65
CA GLN A 380 -30.00 -7.38 15.23
C GLN A 380 -30.53 -5.98 14.91
N LYS A 381 -31.31 -5.37 15.81
CA LYS A 381 -31.76 -3.99 15.68
C LYS A 381 -30.59 -3.00 15.75
N ARG A 382 -29.62 -3.20 16.64
CA ARG A 382 -28.39 -2.39 16.72
C ARG A 382 -27.49 -2.54 15.48
N ARG A 383 -27.48 -3.71 14.84
CA ARG A 383 -26.81 -3.93 13.54
C ARG A 383 -27.52 -3.19 12.41
N GLU A 384 -28.84 -3.28 12.32
CA GLU A 384 -29.63 -2.56 11.31
C GLU A 384 -29.51 -1.04 11.47
N GLU A 385 -29.47 -0.53 12.71
CA GLU A 385 -29.20 0.88 13.04
C GLU A 385 -27.77 1.31 12.66
N ALA A 386 -26.75 0.48 12.94
CA ALA A 386 -25.37 0.77 12.54
C ALA A 386 -25.14 0.67 11.02
N GLU A 387 -25.78 -0.28 10.33
CA GLU A 387 -25.70 -0.44 8.88
C GLU A 387 -26.40 0.71 8.15
N THR A 388 -27.52 1.23 8.69
CA THR A 388 -28.18 2.42 8.16
C THR A 388 -27.37 3.69 8.36
N GLU A 389 -26.73 3.88 9.53
CA GLU A 389 -25.79 5.00 9.74
C GLU A 389 -24.59 4.95 8.79
N VAL A 390 -24.00 3.77 8.59
CA VAL A 390 -22.89 3.58 7.64
C VAL A 390 -23.33 3.85 6.20
N SER A 391 -24.55 3.45 5.81
CA SER A 391 -25.10 3.74 4.49
C SER A 391 -25.32 5.24 4.26
N ILE A 392 -25.84 5.96 5.26
CA ILE A 392 -26.03 7.43 5.21
C ILE A 392 -24.69 8.15 5.09
N LEU A 393 -23.67 7.70 5.83
CA LEU A 393 -22.33 8.28 5.75
C LEU A 393 -21.67 8.01 4.38
N LYS A 394 -21.88 6.82 3.81
CA LYS A 394 -21.37 6.46 2.48
C LYS A 394 -21.99 7.30 1.36
N GLU A 395 -23.29 7.57 1.44
CA GLU A 395 -24.01 8.42 0.48
C GLU A 395 -23.58 9.89 0.60
N LYS A 396 -23.41 10.41 1.82
CA LYS A 396 -22.84 11.75 2.05
C LYS A 396 -21.45 11.89 1.46
N LEU A 397 -20.60 10.88 1.65
CA LEU A 397 -19.23 10.87 1.13
C LEU A 397 -19.19 10.79 -0.40
N GLN A 398 -20.05 9.99 -1.02
CA GLN A 398 -20.19 9.95 -2.49
C GLN A 398 -20.69 11.29 -3.06
N ASN A 399 -21.61 11.97 -2.38
CA ASN A 399 -22.09 13.28 -2.82
C ASN A 399 -21.01 14.36 -2.73
N GLU A 400 -20.20 14.36 -1.66
CA GLU A 400 -19.05 15.28 -1.56
C GLU A 400 -17.97 14.95 -2.60
N SER A 401 -17.69 13.68 -2.88
CA SER A 401 -16.77 13.27 -3.96
C SER A 401 -17.22 13.80 -5.33
N ARG A 402 -18.50 13.67 -5.68
CA ARG A 402 -19.07 14.22 -6.92
C ARG A 402 -19.06 15.75 -6.96
N LYS A 403 -19.08 16.41 -5.81
CA LYS A 403 -18.99 17.87 -5.72
C LYS A 403 -17.57 18.33 -6.03
N VAL A 404 -16.56 17.61 -5.54
CA VAL A 404 -15.14 17.87 -5.86
C VAL A 404 -14.87 17.66 -7.36
N GLU A 405 -15.31 16.54 -7.95
CA GLU A 405 -15.10 16.27 -9.38
C GLU A 405 -15.69 17.36 -10.28
N ARG A 406 -16.87 17.89 -9.93
CA ARG A 406 -17.50 19.01 -10.65
C ARG A 406 -16.71 20.31 -10.51
N LEU A 407 -16.25 20.63 -9.30
CA LEU A 407 -15.40 21.80 -9.07
C LEU A 407 -14.08 21.71 -9.84
N GLN A 408 -13.49 20.52 -9.93
CA GLN A 408 -12.25 20.27 -10.65
C GLN A 408 -12.41 20.48 -12.17
N ALA A 409 -13.52 20.01 -12.75
CA ALA A 409 -13.85 20.23 -14.15
C ALA A 409 -14.20 21.70 -14.47
N ASP A 410 -14.86 22.40 -13.56
CA ASP A 410 -15.16 23.84 -13.71
C ASP A 410 -13.88 24.69 -13.64
N LEU A 411 -12.93 24.30 -12.79
CA LEU A 411 -11.63 24.95 -12.65
C LEU A 411 -10.70 24.72 -13.85
N GLN A 412 -10.68 23.51 -14.41
CA GLN A 412 -9.92 23.24 -15.65
C GLN A 412 -10.45 24.09 -16.82
N ARG A 413 -11.78 24.17 -16.99
CA ARG A 413 -12.39 25.01 -18.03
C ARG A 413 -12.13 26.50 -17.80
N GLY A 414 -12.23 26.98 -16.55
CA GLY A 414 -11.92 28.36 -16.20
C GLY A 414 -10.46 28.72 -16.40
N GLY A 415 -9.54 27.80 -16.12
CA GLY A 415 -8.10 27.97 -16.34
C GLY A 415 -7.73 28.11 -17.82
N GLU A 416 -8.30 27.28 -18.69
CA GLU A 416 -8.09 27.36 -20.14
C GLU A 416 -8.63 28.67 -20.74
N GLU A 417 -9.83 29.11 -20.31
CA GLU A 417 -10.42 30.37 -20.77
C GLU A 417 -9.60 31.59 -20.32
N THR A 418 -9.08 31.57 -19.09
CA THR A 418 -8.23 32.64 -18.53
C THR A 418 -6.88 32.72 -19.25
N ARG A 419 -6.24 31.56 -19.47
CA ARG A 419 -4.97 31.46 -20.21
C ARG A 419 -5.11 31.96 -21.65
N ARG A 420 -6.22 31.64 -22.31
CA ARG A 420 -6.50 32.11 -23.67
C ARG A 420 -6.67 33.64 -23.73
N ARG A 421 -7.40 34.23 -22.77
CA ARG A 421 -7.52 35.70 -22.65
C ARG A 421 -6.17 36.38 -22.39
N GLU A 422 -5.33 35.80 -21.54
CA GLU A 422 -3.99 36.32 -21.27
C GLU A 422 -3.10 36.31 -22.53
N GLU A 423 -3.11 35.22 -23.31
CA GLU A 423 -2.39 35.15 -24.59
C GLU A 423 -2.92 36.14 -25.64
N GLU A 424 -4.24 36.35 -25.73
CA GLU A 424 -4.86 37.32 -26.64
C GLU A 424 -4.47 38.77 -26.26
N MET A 425 -4.50 39.12 -24.97
CA MET A 425 -4.06 40.45 -24.50
C MET A 425 -2.55 40.66 -24.68
N LYS A 426 -1.73 39.65 -24.45
CA LYS A 426 -0.27 39.75 -24.61
C LYS A 426 0.10 40.03 -26.08
N LYS A 427 -0.58 39.40 -27.02
CA LYS A 427 -0.44 39.66 -28.47
C LYS A 427 -0.86 41.09 -28.84
N GLU A 428 -1.91 41.62 -28.21
CA GLU A 428 -2.38 42.99 -28.46
C GLU A 428 -1.40 44.04 -27.90
N VAL A 429 -0.83 43.80 -26.71
CA VAL A 429 0.22 44.63 -26.12
C VAL A 429 1.48 44.63 -27.01
N GLU A 430 1.91 43.48 -27.51
CA GLU A 430 3.06 43.38 -28.44
C GLU A 430 2.79 44.12 -29.76
N ARG A 431 1.56 44.05 -30.30
CA ARG A 431 1.15 44.83 -31.48
C ARG A 431 1.21 46.33 -31.23
N LEU A 432 0.68 46.80 -30.10
CA LEU A 432 0.68 48.22 -29.75
C LEU A 432 2.10 48.74 -29.50
N GLN A 433 2.97 47.91 -28.91
CA GLN A 433 4.39 48.22 -28.75
C GLN A 433 5.13 48.35 -30.09
N ALA A 434 4.85 47.46 -31.05
CA ALA A 434 5.39 47.56 -32.40
C ALA A 434 4.91 48.82 -33.13
N ASP A 435 3.65 49.21 -32.92
CA ASP A 435 3.05 50.41 -33.50
C ASP A 435 3.56 51.73 -32.89
N LEU A 436 4.04 51.69 -31.65
CA LEU A 436 4.55 52.83 -30.90
C LEU A 436 5.86 53.42 -31.43
N GLN A 437 6.57 52.68 -32.29
CA GLN A 437 7.70 53.21 -33.07
C GLN A 437 7.30 54.33 -34.05
N ARG A 438 5.99 54.53 -34.30
CA ARG A 438 5.45 55.59 -35.18
C ARG A 438 4.92 56.84 -34.45
N GLY A 439 4.91 56.84 -33.11
CA GLY A 439 4.49 57.98 -32.28
C GLY A 439 2.96 58.17 -32.17
N GLY A 440 2.47 58.36 -30.94
CA GLY A 440 1.07 58.68 -30.63
C GLY A 440 0.75 58.51 -29.14
N GLU A 441 0.27 59.58 -28.48
CA GLU A 441 -0.07 59.56 -27.04
C GLU A 441 -1.24 58.63 -26.71
N GLU A 442 -2.22 58.53 -27.61
CA GLU A 442 -3.41 57.68 -27.44
C GLU A 442 -3.05 56.18 -27.40
N LYS A 443 -2.07 55.75 -28.20
CA LYS A 443 -1.57 54.36 -28.20
C LYS A 443 -0.79 54.03 -26.92
N ARG A 444 -0.02 54.97 -26.35
CA ARG A 444 0.63 54.79 -25.03
C ARG A 444 -0.38 54.62 -23.92
N ARG A 445 -1.44 55.45 -23.93
CA ARG A 445 -2.50 55.35 -22.92
C ARG A 445 -3.22 54.02 -22.98
N ARG A 446 -3.48 53.52 -24.20
CA ARG A 446 -4.11 52.21 -24.41
C ARG A 446 -3.20 51.04 -24.02
N GLU A 447 -1.90 51.15 -24.25
CA GLU A 447 -0.91 50.15 -23.80
C GLU A 447 -0.83 50.10 -22.26
N GLU A 448 -0.83 51.25 -21.58
CA GLU A 448 -0.86 51.31 -20.11
C GLU A 448 -2.17 50.74 -19.54
N GLU A 449 -3.32 51.06 -20.13
CA GLU A 449 -4.62 50.48 -19.76
C GLU A 449 -4.59 48.94 -19.88
N LEU A 450 -4.09 48.39 -20.99
CA LEU A 450 -3.99 46.93 -21.19
C LEU A 450 -2.98 46.25 -20.25
N LYS A 451 -1.90 46.94 -19.87
CA LYS A 451 -0.93 46.40 -18.88
C LYS A 451 -1.54 46.31 -17.49
N GLU A 452 -2.38 47.27 -17.12
CA GLU A 452 -3.07 47.22 -15.83
C GLU A 452 -4.17 46.16 -15.82
N GLU A 453 -4.93 46.01 -16.92
CA GLU A 453 -5.88 44.90 -17.10
C GLU A 453 -5.18 43.52 -17.02
N LEU A 454 -3.99 43.37 -17.65
CA LEU A 454 -3.20 42.15 -17.58
C LEU A 454 -2.72 41.83 -16.15
N LYS A 455 -2.40 42.87 -15.38
CA LYS A 455 -1.97 42.75 -13.99
C LYS A 455 -3.13 42.31 -13.09
N GLU A 456 -4.31 42.90 -13.26
CA GLU A 456 -5.51 42.47 -12.52
C GLU A 456 -5.85 41.00 -12.81
N ILE A 457 -5.74 40.57 -14.07
CA ILE A 457 -5.97 39.18 -14.47
C ILE A 457 -4.95 38.24 -13.82
N LYS A 458 -3.67 38.60 -13.78
CA LYS A 458 -2.64 37.79 -13.10
C LYS A 458 -2.92 37.65 -11.60
N GLU A 459 -3.26 38.75 -10.93
CA GLU A 459 -3.60 38.73 -9.50
C GLU A 459 -4.89 37.93 -9.22
N GLU A 460 -5.86 37.92 -10.13
CA GLU A 460 -7.05 37.05 -10.05
C GLU A 460 -6.69 35.58 -10.28
N THR A 461 -5.76 35.30 -11.19
CA THR A 461 -5.29 33.93 -11.50
C THR A 461 -4.51 33.34 -10.33
N GLU A 462 -3.62 34.12 -9.70
CA GLU A 462 -2.90 33.73 -8.49
C GLU A 462 -3.84 33.45 -7.31
N ARG A 463 -4.89 34.25 -7.14
CA ARG A 463 -5.94 33.99 -6.14
C ARG A 463 -6.68 32.67 -6.40
N LYS A 464 -7.09 32.42 -7.66
CA LYS A 464 -7.74 31.15 -8.05
C LYS A 464 -6.82 29.93 -7.86
N LEU A 465 -5.52 30.07 -8.11
CA LEU A 465 -4.51 29.03 -7.86
C LEU A 465 -4.32 28.76 -6.36
N ALA A 466 -4.36 29.79 -5.52
CA ALA A 466 -4.32 29.62 -4.06
C ALA A 466 -5.55 28.89 -3.53
N ASP A 467 -6.75 29.22 -4.05
CA ASP A 467 -7.99 28.52 -3.69
C ASP A 467 -7.96 27.05 -4.16
N LEU A 468 -7.42 26.78 -5.37
CA LEU A 468 -7.18 25.43 -5.88
C LEU A 468 -6.30 24.61 -4.95
N TRP A 469 -5.19 25.18 -4.51
CA TRP A 469 -4.26 24.52 -3.62
C TRP A 469 -4.92 24.12 -2.29
N GLN A 470 -5.78 24.99 -1.73
CA GLN A 470 -6.58 24.64 -0.54
C GLN A 470 -7.60 23.54 -0.79
N ILE A 471 -8.19 23.47 -2.00
CA ILE A 471 -9.14 22.41 -2.37
C ILE A 471 -8.40 21.06 -2.50
N GLU A 472 -7.21 21.05 -3.12
CA GLU A 472 -6.38 19.84 -3.22
C GLU A 472 -5.91 19.32 -1.86
N GLU A 473 -5.58 20.22 -0.93
CA GLU A 473 -5.20 19.84 0.43
C GLU A 473 -6.38 19.20 1.19
N LYS A 474 -7.58 19.80 1.10
CA LYS A 474 -8.82 19.21 1.64
C LYS A 474 -9.18 17.89 0.97
N LEU A 475 -8.87 17.71 -0.31
CA LEU A 475 -9.07 16.44 -1.02
C LEU A 475 -8.14 15.35 -0.48
N LYS A 476 -6.86 15.65 -0.22
CA LYS A 476 -5.91 14.72 0.41
C LYS A 476 -6.37 14.32 1.81
N GLU A 477 -6.85 15.28 2.61
CA GLU A 477 -7.45 14.98 3.93
C GLU A 477 -8.67 14.06 3.81
N THR A 478 -9.56 14.32 2.84
CA THR A 478 -10.76 13.52 2.62
C THR A 478 -10.43 12.11 2.13
N GLN A 479 -9.41 11.95 1.28
CA GLN A 479 -8.90 10.64 0.85
C GLN A 479 -8.30 9.85 2.02
N SER A 480 -7.53 10.52 2.88
CA SER A 480 -7.02 9.92 4.12
C SER A 480 -8.16 9.46 5.04
N LEU A 481 -9.22 10.25 5.18
CA LEU A 481 -10.40 9.88 5.98
C LEU A 481 -11.16 8.68 5.37
N LEU A 482 -11.27 8.61 4.04
CA LEU A 482 -11.87 7.47 3.34
C LEU A 482 -11.07 6.18 3.57
N GLU A 483 -9.75 6.26 3.58
CA GLU A 483 -8.86 5.13 3.82
C GLU A 483 -8.92 4.64 5.27
N ILE A 484 -9.04 5.58 6.23
CA ILE A 484 -9.33 5.27 7.64
C ILE A 484 -10.69 4.57 7.76
N GLN A 485 -11.74 5.08 7.10
CA GLN A 485 -13.08 4.48 7.11
C GLN A 485 -13.10 3.07 6.49
N ARG A 486 -12.32 2.82 5.42
CA ARG A 486 -12.15 1.49 4.81
C ARG A 486 -11.49 0.53 5.78
N THR A 487 -10.42 0.97 6.43
CA THR A 487 -9.68 0.18 7.43
C THR A 487 -10.57 -0.16 8.64
N GLU A 488 -11.37 0.81 9.09
CA GLU A 488 -12.30 0.63 10.20
C GLU A 488 -13.45 -0.33 9.84
N ASN A 489 -13.99 -0.25 8.61
CA ASN A 489 -14.98 -1.23 8.13
C ASN A 489 -14.40 -2.65 8.08
N ILE A 490 -13.16 -2.81 7.62
CA ILE A 490 -12.47 -4.11 7.61
C ILE A 490 -12.32 -4.63 9.05
N ARG A 491 -11.93 -3.76 9.99
CA ARG A 491 -11.79 -4.08 11.42
C ARG A 491 -13.11 -4.53 12.05
N VAL A 492 -14.18 -3.77 11.85
CA VAL A 492 -15.51 -4.09 12.37
C VAL A 492 -16.02 -5.41 11.78
N LYS A 493 -15.81 -5.62 10.47
CA LYS A 493 -16.15 -6.88 9.80
C LYS A 493 -15.39 -8.07 10.38
N THR A 494 -14.08 -7.92 10.63
CA THR A 494 -13.27 -9.00 11.24
C THR A 494 -13.65 -9.27 12.70
N GLU A 495 -13.96 -8.25 13.51
CA GLU A 495 -14.45 -8.45 14.88
C GLU A 495 -15.81 -9.16 14.92
N PHE A 496 -16.69 -8.81 13.98
CA PHE A 496 -17.98 -9.47 13.84
C PHE A 496 -17.84 -10.95 13.46
N GLU A 497 -16.97 -11.26 12.51
CA GLU A 497 -16.68 -12.63 12.09
C GLU A 497 -16.10 -13.46 13.25
N LYS A 498 -15.22 -12.85 14.06
CA LYS A 498 -14.71 -13.47 15.30
C LYS A 498 -15.81 -13.79 16.30
N LYS A 499 -16.69 -12.82 16.62
CA LYS A 499 -17.83 -13.05 17.52
C LYS A 499 -18.77 -14.14 17.00
N LEU A 500 -18.99 -14.22 15.69
CA LEU A 500 -19.81 -15.26 15.08
C LEU A 500 -19.17 -16.65 15.22
N GLN A 501 -17.84 -16.75 15.11
CA GLN A 501 -17.13 -18.01 15.35
C GLN A 501 -17.18 -18.44 16.82
N GLU A 502 -17.04 -17.50 17.75
CA GLU A 502 -17.14 -17.78 19.19
C GLU A 502 -18.53 -18.27 19.59
N GLU A 503 -19.60 -17.64 19.08
CA GLU A 503 -20.98 -18.12 19.26
C GLU A 503 -21.20 -19.52 18.67
N LYS A 504 -20.63 -19.81 17.50
CA LYS A 504 -20.72 -21.13 16.88
C LYS A 504 -20.02 -22.18 17.74
N ARG A 505 -18.83 -21.86 18.27
CA ARG A 505 -18.06 -22.72 19.17
C ARG A 505 -18.81 -22.99 20.47
N GLY A 506 -19.39 -21.95 21.08
CA GLY A 506 -20.21 -22.08 22.30
C GLY A 506 -21.44 -22.97 22.08
N ARG A 507 -22.17 -22.79 20.96
CA ARG A 507 -23.30 -23.67 20.60
C ARG A 507 -22.88 -25.12 20.33
N GLU A 508 -21.67 -25.34 19.83
CA GLU A 508 -21.11 -26.68 19.62
C GLU A 508 -20.73 -27.36 20.93
N GLU A 509 -20.11 -26.63 21.86
CA GLU A 509 -19.79 -27.11 23.21
C GLU A 509 -21.06 -27.43 24.01
N GLU A 510 -22.10 -26.58 23.93
CA GLU A 510 -23.39 -26.83 24.57
C GLU A 510 -24.08 -28.08 23.97
N ARG A 511 -23.94 -28.30 22.66
CA ARG A 511 -24.39 -29.54 21.99
C ARG A 511 -23.61 -30.77 22.41
N LYS A 512 -22.30 -30.64 22.69
CA LYS A 512 -21.46 -31.73 23.20
C LYS A 512 -21.82 -32.06 24.65
N LEU A 513 -22.10 -31.05 25.47
CA LEU A 513 -22.53 -31.26 26.87
C LEU A 513 -23.90 -31.94 26.96
N ARG A 514 -24.87 -31.58 26.12
CA ARG A 514 -26.21 -32.21 26.08
C ARG A 514 -26.22 -33.64 25.53
N LYS A 515 -25.11 -34.10 24.93
CA LYS A 515 -24.94 -35.46 24.40
C LYS A 515 -24.20 -36.41 25.35
N LYS A 516 -23.52 -35.85 26.37
CA LYS A 516 -23.06 -36.60 27.55
C LYS A 516 -24.21 -36.66 28.55
#